data_AF-A0A7J2IQX2-F1
#
_entry.id   AF-A0A7J2IQX2-F1
#
_cell.length_a   1.000
_cell.length_b   1.000
_cell.length_c   1.000
_cell.angle_alpha   90.00
_cell.angle_beta   90.00
_cell.angle_gamma   90.00
#
_symmetry.space_group_name_H-M   'P 1'
#
loop_
_entity.id
_entity.type
_entity.pdbx_description
1 polymer ?
#
loop_
_entity_poly.entity_id
_entity_poly.type
_entity_poly.pdbx_seq_one_letter_code
_entity_poly.pdbx_strand_id
1 'polypeptide(L)'
;VVVVGLDRKLTYEKLAAGAYAILNGAKFIATNADPNIPTEKGLLPGAGAIVSFLKVSTGVKPEIVIGKPNVEIMNFALKILGTDPENTLVVGDRIETDIIAAKRARCKSLIVLTGATTLEEVKKSEIKPDFILESLLDMVL
;
A
#
# COMPACT_ATOMS: atom_id res chain seq x y z
N VAL A 1 -4.10 19.73 7.96
CA VAL A 1 -3.74 18.41 7.37
C VAL A 1 -4.85 18.00 6.41
N VAL A 2 -4.51 17.38 5.28
CA VAL A 2 -5.43 16.73 4.36
C VAL A 2 -4.99 15.28 4.23
N VAL A 3 -5.83 14.35 4.70
CA VAL A 3 -5.62 12.90 4.57
C VAL A 3 -6.55 12.37 3.49
N VAL A 4 -5.99 11.67 2.50
CA VAL A 4 -6.73 11.21 1.34
C VAL A 4 -6.66 9.69 1.27
N GLY A 5 -7.84 9.08 1.33
CA GLY A 5 -8.04 7.66 1.07
C GLY A 5 -9.18 7.46 0.07
N LEU A 6 -9.61 6.22 -0.09
CA LEU A 6 -10.77 5.92 -0.92
C LEU A 6 -12.03 6.56 -0.31
N ASP A 7 -12.67 7.47 -1.04
CA ASP A 7 -13.98 8.00 -0.71
C ASP A 7 -14.98 7.66 -1.83
N ARG A 8 -15.85 6.67 -1.58
CA ARG A 8 -16.90 6.28 -2.54
C ARG A 8 -18.02 7.32 -2.68
N LYS A 9 -18.07 8.29 -1.77
CA LYS A 9 -19.00 9.44 -1.79
C LYS A 9 -18.23 10.72 -2.08
N LEU A 10 -17.15 10.63 -2.84
CA LEU A 10 -16.36 11.78 -3.26
C LEU A 10 -17.23 12.71 -4.11
N THR A 11 -17.13 14.00 -3.84
CA THR A 11 -17.75 15.05 -4.65
C THR A 11 -16.69 16.05 -5.07
N TYR A 12 -17.00 16.86 -6.07
CA TYR A 12 -16.08 17.92 -6.52
C TYR A 12 -15.80 18.92 -5.41
N GLU A 13 -16.80 19.24 -4.57
CA GLU A 13 -16.66 20.19 -3.45
C GLU A 13 -15.66 19.69 -2.42
N LYS A 14 -15.65 18.38 -2.12
CA LYS A 14 -14.64 17.78 -1.24
C LYS A 14 -13.23 17.88 -1.83
N LEU A 15 -13.10 17.65 -3.13
CA LEU A 15 -11.82 17.79 -3.84
C LEU A 15 -11.33 19.25 -3.81
N ALA A 16 -12.21 20.21 -4.10
CA ALA A 16 -11.90 21.63 -4.06
C ALA A 16 -11.47 22.06 -2.64
N ALA A 17 -12.20 21.65 -1.61
CA ALA A 17 -11.83 21.92 -0.21
C ALA A 17 -10.46 21.34 0.15
N GLY A 18 -10.18 20.09 -0.27
CA GLY A 18 -8.87 19.47 -0.11
C GLY A 18 -7.76 20.23 -0.84
N ALA A 19 -7.99 20.63 -2.08
CA ALA A 19 -7.04 21.38 -2.89
C ALA A 19 -6.72 22.76 -2.27
N TYR A 20 -7.75 23.51 -1.85
CA TYR A 20 -7.55 24.79 -1.15
C TYR A 20 -6.76 24.62 0.14
N ALA A 21 -7.06 23.59 0.94
CA ALA A 21 -6.31 23.35 2.17
C ALA A 21 -4.83 23.03 1.87
N ILE A 22 -4.54 22.22 0.84
CA ILE A 22 -3.17 21.90 0.42
C ILE A 22 -2.43 23.15 -0.06
N LEU A 23 -3.05 23.98 -0.91
CA LEU A 23 -2.45 25.22 -1.41
C LEU A 23 -2.21 26.25 -0.28
N ASN A 24 -3.00 26.20 0.78
CA ASN A 24 -2.79 26.97 2.00
C ASN A 24 -1.80 26.31 3.00
N GLY A 25 -1.02 25.32 2.56
CA GLY A 25 0.07 24.73 3.34
C GLY A 25 -0.33 23.58 4.25
N ALA A 26 -1.54 23.01 4.13
CA ALA A 26 -1.87 21.80 4.86
C ALA A 26 -1.00 20.63 4.38
N LYS A 27 -0.43 19.86 5.32
CA LYS A 27 0.25 18.59 5.00
C LYS A 27 -0.68 17.65 4.24
N PHE A 28 -0.18 17.14 3.11
CA PHE A 28 -0.91 16.22 2.23
C PHE A 28 -0.44 14.78 2.48
N ILE A 29 -1.33 13.94 2.99
CA ILE A 29 -1.07 12.55 3.35
C ILE A 29 -1.98 11.63 2.53
N ALA A 30 -1.43 10.56 1.95
CA ALA A 30 -2.21 9.53 1.27
C ALA A 30 -2.23 8.23 2.09
N THR A 31 -3.39 7.56 2.17
CA THR A 31 -3.49 6.27 2.87
C THR A 31 -2.84 5.14 2.08
N ASN A 32 -2.96 5.16 0.75
CA ASN A 32 -2.26 4.30 -0.21
C ASN A 32 -2.25 4.99 -1.59
N ALA A 33 -1.49 4.45 -2.54
CA ALA A 33 -1.36 4.99 -3.89
C ALA A 33 -1.98 4.09 -4.97
N ASP A 34 -2.83 3.13 -4.57
CA ASP A 34 -3.38 2.15 -5.50
C ASP A 34 -4.31 2.84 -6.50
N PRO A 35 -4.00 2.77 -7.81
CA PRO A 35 -4.77 3.52 -8.80
C PRO A 35 -6.18 2.95 -8.97
N ASN A 36 -6.35 1.64 -8.75
CA ASN A 36 -7.56 0.90 -9.07
C ASN A 36 -7.94 -0.10 -7.98
N ILE A 37 -9.23 -0.44 -7.94
CA ILE A 37 -9.81 -1.51 -7.14
C ILE A 37 -10.41 -2.54 -8.10
N PRO A 38 -9.89 -3.78 -8.13
CA PRO A 38 -10.48 -4.86 -8.91
C PRO A 38 -11.89 -5.21 -8.42
N THR A 39 -12.83 -5.39 -9.35
CA THR A 39 -14.19 -5.86 -9.09
C THR A 39 -14.64 -6.82 -10.19
N GLU A 40 -15.74 -7.54 -9.98
CA GLU A 40 -16.36 -8.39 -11.01
C GLU A 40 -16.74 -7.62 -12.30
N LYS A 41 -17.03 -6.31 -12.17
CA LYS A 41 -17.39 -5.45 -13.30
C LYS A 41 -16.19 -4.79 -13.97
N GLY A 42 -14.97 -5.13 -13.55
CA GLY A 42 -13.73 -4.50 -14.01
C GLY A 42 -13.08 -3.62 -12.94
N LEU A 43 -12.24 -2.67 -13.38
CA LEU A 43 -11.46 -1.81 -12.50
C LEU A 43 -12.22 -0.54 -12.13
N LEU A 44 -12.40 -0.30 -10.83
CA LEU A 44 -12.88 0.97 -10.30
C LEU A 44 -11.71 1.87 -9.89
N PRO A 45 -11.88 3.20 -9.87
CA PRO A 45 -10.87 4.10 -9.31
C PRO A 45 -10.58 3.79 -7.83
N GLY A 46 -9.30 3.66 -7.51
CA GLY A 46 -8.79 3.51 -6.14
C GLY A 46 -8.46 4.84 -5.47
N ALA A 47 -7.90 4.78 -4.26
CA ALA A 47 -7.48 5.98 -3.54
C ALA A 47 -6.40 6.77 -4.31
N GLY A 48 -5.52 6.06 -5.03
CA GLY A 48 -4.47 6.65 -5.86
C GLY A 48 -5.02 7.56 -6.96
N ALA A 49 -6.23 7.31 -7.47
CA ALA A 49 -6.87 8.20 -8.45
C ALA A 49 -7.26 9.54 -7.80
N ILE A 50 -7.80 9.52 -6.58
CA ILE A 50 -8.19 10.72 -5.81
C ILE A 50 -6.93 11.51 -5.41
N VAL A 51 -5.90 10.81 -4.93
CA VAL A 51 -4.59 11.38 -4.62
C VAL A 51 -3.99 12.06 -5.86
N SER A 52 -4.10 11.42 -7.03
CA SER A 52 -3.60 11.97 -8.29
C SER A 52 -4.34 13.23 -8.70
N PHE A 53 -5.66 13.29 -8.52
CA PHE A 53 -6.44 14.51 -8.77
C PHE A 53 -5.89 15.70 -7.97
N LEU A 54 -5.71 15.52 -6.65
CA LEU A 54 -5.20 16.58 -5.78
C LEU A 54 -3.76 16.93 -6.11
N LYS A 55 -2.91 15.93 -6.40
CA LYS A 55 -1.53 16.17 -6.83
C LYS A 55 -1.45 17.00 -8.11
N VAL A 56 -2.26 16.68 -9.12
CA VAL A 56 -2.26 17.39 -10.40
C VAL A 56 -2.84 18.79 -10.26
N SER A 57 -3.98 18.94 -9.58
CA SER A 57 -4.65 20.24 -9.43
C SER A 57 -3.91 21.23 -8.54
N THR A 58 -3.14 20.74 -7.56
CA THR A 58 -2.37 21.60 -6.64
C THR A 58 -0.89 21.74 -7.02
N GLY A 59 -0.36 20.84 -7.85
CA GLY A 59 1.09 20.72 -8.10
C GLY A 59 1.89 20.14 -6.92
N VAL A 60 1.23 19.79 -5.82
CA VAL A 60 1.87 19.32 -4.58
C VAL A 60 1.78 17.80 -4.49
N LYS A 61 2.91 17.13 -4.26
CA LYS A 61 2.93 15.69 -3.99
C LYS A 61 2.56 15.40 -2.53
N PRO A 62 1.95 14.24 -2.22
CA PRO A 62 1.80 13.82 -0.83
C PRO A 62 3.17 13.80 -0.14
N GLU A 63 3.24 14.39 1.05
CA GLU A 63 4.42 14.37 1.90
C GLU A 63 4.73 12.94 2.35
N ILE A 64 3.68 12.13 2.53
CA ILE A 64 3.79 10.72 2.91
C ILE A 64 2.66 9.88 2.32
N VAL A 65 2.97 8.64 1.96
CA VAL A 65 1.99 7.60 1.61
C VAL A 65 2.13 6.49 2.65
N ILE A 66 1.09 6.25 3.45
CA ILE A 66 1.19 5.35 4.60
C ILE A 66 1.26 3.88 4.18
N GLY A 67 0.41 3.50 3.22
CA GLY A 67 0.26 2.12 2.77
C GLY A 67 1.52 1.55 2.11
N LYS A 68 1.51 0.24 1.95
CA LYS A 68 2.56 -0.53 1.26
C LYS A 68 2.82 0.05 -0.15
N PRO A 69 4.06 0.03 -0.65
CA PRO A 69 5.25 -0.60 -0.06
C PRO A 69 5.95 0.21 1.04
N ASN A 70 5.39 1.32 1.51
CA ASN A 70 6.06 2.18 2.48
C ASN A 70 6.16 1.51 3.86
N VAL A 71 7.20 1.88 4.62
CA VAL A 71 7.57 1.19 5.86
C VAL A 71 6.70 1.60 7.04
N GLU A 72 6.03 2.75 6.94
CA GLU A 72 5.23 3.38 7.96
C GLU A 72 4.10 2.47 8.44
N ILE A 73 3.40 1.80 7.52
CA ILE A 73 2.36 0.83 7.87
C ILE A 73 2.92 -0.37 8.65
N MET A 74 4.13 -0.82 8.30
CA MET A 74 4.78 -1.95 8.98
C MET A 74 5.26 -1.55 10.38
N ASN A 75 5.91 -0.39 10.52
CA ASN A 75 6.33 0.14 11.81
C ASN A 75 5.15 0.33 12.76
N PHE A 76 4.00 0.79 12.24
CA PHE A 76 2.79 0.91 13.02
C PHE A 76 2.23 -0.45 13.44
N ALA A 77 2.22 -1.44 12.53
CA ALA A 77 1.80 -2.81 12.84
C ALA A 77 2.69 -3.47 13.90
N LEU A 78 4.02 -3.38 13.77
CA LEU A 78 4.99 -3.88 14.75
C LEU A 78 4.79 -3.26 16.13
N LYS A 79 4.55 -1.95 16.18
CA LYS A 79 4.27 -1.25 17.45
C LYS A 79 2.99 -1.77 18.13
N ILE A 80 1.94 -2.07 17.34
CA ILE A 80 0.70 -2.65 17.88
C ILE A 80 0.94 -4.07 18.38
N LEU A 81 1.67 -4.89 17.61
CA LEU A 81 1.98 -6.27 17.96
C LEU A 81 2.93 -6.38 19.15
N GLY A 82 3.74 -5.34 19.39
CA GLY A 82 4.77 -5.36 20.42
C GLY A 82 5.91 -6.34 20.10
N THR A 83 6.13 -6.62 18.81
CA THR A 83 7.14 -7.58 18.34
C THR A 83 8.27 -6.87 17.62
N ASP A 84 9.45 -7.47 17.69
CA ASP A 84 10.59 -7.04 16.88
C ASP A 84 10.43 -7.51 15.43
N PRO A 85 10.97 -6.75 14.45
CA PRO A 85 10.94 -7.15 13.04
C PRO A 85 11.50 -8.55 12.78
N GLU A 86 12.59 -8.92 13.48
CA GLU A 86 13.26 -10.22 13.32
C GLU A 86 12.38 -11.41 13.71
N ASN A 87 11.41 -11.18 14.61
CA ASN A 87 10.45 -12.16 15.10
C ASN A 87 9.07 -12.03 14.41
N THR A 88 8.98 -11.24 13.34
CA THR A 88 7.73 -10.96 12.64
C THR A 88 7.81 -11.40 11.18
N LEU A 89 6.84 -12.20 10.74
CA LEU A 89 6.69 -12.63 9.36
C LEU A 89 5.59 -11.82 8.67
N VAL A 90 5.91 -11.14 7.57
CA VAL A 90 4.92 -10.53 6.69
C VAL A 90 4.53 -11.54 5.62
N VAL A 91 3.24 -11.86 5.58
CA VAL A 91 2.65 -12.76 4.57
C VAL A 91 1.83 -11.93 3.58
N GLY A 92 2.06 -12.13 2.28
CA GLY A 92 1.37 -11.40 1.22
C GLY A 92 1.41 -12.11 -0.13
N ASP A 93 0.82 -11.49 -1.14
CA ASP A 93 0.67 -12.04 -2.49
C ASP A 93 1.26 -11.13 -3.57
N ARG A 94 1.84 -9.99 -3.18
CA ARG A 94 2.41 -8.98 -4.09
C ARG A 94 3.84 -8.64 -3.75
N ILE A 95 4.72 -8.74 -4.73
CA ILE A 95 6.13 -8.35 -4.56
C ILE A 95 6.22 -6.84 -4.35
N GLU A 96 5.55 -6.08 -5.21
CA GLU A 96 5.63 -4.62 -5.31
C GLU A 96 5.10 -3.87 -4.09
N THR A 97 4.32 -4.54 -3.23
CA THR A 97 3.77 -3.97 -1.99
C THR A 97 4.25 -4.74 -0.77
N ASP A 98 3.85 -6.02 -0.62
CA ASP A 98 4.04 -6.78 0.61
C ASP A 98 5.51 -7.09 0.89
N ILE A 99 6.19 -7.66 -0.11
CA ILE A 99 7.57 -8.12 0.05
C ILE A 99 8.53 -6.94 0.18
N ILE A 100 8.31 -5.87 -0.60
CA ILE A 100 9.08 -4.63 -0.44
C ILE A 100 8.85 -4.01 0.94
N ALA A 101 7.60 -3.91 1.41
CA ALA A 101 7.31 -3.33 2.72
C ALA A 101 7.95 -4.16 3.86
N ALA A 102 7.88 -5.49 3.78
CA ALA A 102 8.53 -6.39 4.73
C ALA A 102 10.04 -6.14 4.80
N LYS A 103 10.72 -6.11 3.64
CA LYS A 103 12.16 -5.83 3.56
C LYS A 103 12.52 -4.46 4.12
N ARG A 104 11.76 -3.42 3.79
CA ARG A 104 11.97 -2.06 4.33
C ARG A 104 11.83 -2.02 5.84
N ALA A 105 10.90 -2.81 6.39
CA ALA A 105 10.71 -2.97 7.84
C ALA A 105 11.71 -3.92 8.49
N ARG A 106 12.56 -4.60 7.70
CA ARG A 106 13.48 -5.67 8.14
C ARG A 106 12.76 -6.88 8.74
N CYS A 107 11.50 -7.09 8.36
CA CYS A 107 10.76 -8.31 8.68
C CYS A 107 11.12 -9.42 7.69
N LYS A 108 10.92 -10.67 8.11
CA LYS A 108 10.89 -11.80 7.18
C LYS A 108 9.64 -11.70 6.30
N SER A 109 9.75 -12.22 5.09
CA SER A 109 8.70 -12.12 4.07
C SER A 109 8.34 -13.49 3.47
N LEU A 110 7.05 -13.79 3.41
CA LEU A 110 6.51 -14.98 2.76
C LEU A 110 5.52 -14.55 1.69
N ILE A 111 5.73 -15.02 0.46
CA ILE A 111 4.75 -14.84 -0.62
C ILE A 111 3.91 -16.11 -0.78
N VAL A 112 2.59 -15.94 -0.93
CA VAL A 112 1.67 -17.00 -1.35
C VAL A 112 1.26 -16.82 -2.80
N LEU A 113 1.12 -17.91 -3.54
CA LEU A 113 0.85 -17.90 -4.99
C LEU A 113 -0.65 -17.98 -5.35
N THR A 114 -1.53 -17.92 -4.35
CA THR A 114 -3.00 -17.88 -4.54
C THR A 114 -3.53 -16.54 -5.07
N GLY A 115 -2.70 -15.49 -5.08
CA GLY A 115 -3.13 -14.12 -5.33
C GLY A 115 -2.55 -13.51 -6.61
N ALA A 116 -2.05 -12.29 -6.50
CA ALA A 116 -1.68 -11.48 -7.66
C ALA A 116 -0.36 -11.87 -8.35
N THR A 117 0.59 -12.47 -7.62
CA THR A 117 1.91 -12.81 -8.14
C THR A 117 2.02 -14.30 -8.45
N THR A 118 2.49 -14.63 -9.66
CA THR A 118 2.82 -15.99 -10.10
C THR A 118 4.25 -16.40 -9.73
N LEU A 119 4.52 -17.70 -9.66
CA LEU A 119 5.87 -18.21 -9.40
C LEU A 119 6.92 -17.70 -10.41
N GLU A 120 6.53 -17.57 -11.68
CA GLU A 120 7.42 -17.07 -12.73
C GLU A 120 7.78 -15.58 -12.54
N GLU A 121 6.85 -14.77 -12.06
CA GLU A 121 7.12 -13.37 -11.68
C GLU A 121 8.07 -13.30 -10.48
N VAL A 122 7.89 -14.17 -9.48
CA VAL A 122 8.83 -14.28 -8.35
C VAL A 122 10.23 -14.66 -8.84
N LYS A 123 10.36 -15.61 -9.78
CA LYS A 123 11.65 -16.01 -10.35
C LYS A 123 12.33 -14.88 -11.13
N LYS A 124 11.56 -14.07 -11.87
CA LYS A 124 12.09 -12.94 -12.65
C LYS A 124 12.41 -11.70 -11.82
N SER A 125 11.72 -11.50 -10.70
CA SER A 125 11.93 -10.33 -9.83
C SER A 125 13.33 -10.31 -9.21
N GLU A 126 13.99 -9.16 -9.19
CA GLU A 126 15.23 -8.95 -8.41
C GLU A 126 14.94 -8.96 -6.89
N ILE A 127 13.72 -8.61 -6.51
CA ILE A 127 13.26 -8.60 -5.12
C ILE A 127 12.71 -9.97 -4.79
N LYS A 128 13.45 -10.72 -3.94
CA LYS A 128 13.07 -12.08 -3.53
C LYS A 128 12.42 -12.10 -2.14
N PRO A 129 11.29 -12.81 -1.95
CA PRO A 129 10.79 -13.10 -0.61
C PRO A 129 11.76 -14.06 0.12
N ASP A 130 11.66 -14.17 1.44
CA ASP A 130 12.40 -15.18 2.21
C ASP A 130 11.82 -16.58 2.02
N PHE A 131 10.49 -16.66 1.83
CA PHE A 131 9.75 -17.90 1.67
C PHE A 131 8.71 -17.79 0.55
N ILE A 132 8.42 -18.91 -0.11
CA ILE A 132 7.41 -19.03 -1.15
C ILE A 132 6.56 -20.26 -0.82
N LEU A 133 5.24 -20.10 -0.76
CA LEU A 133 4.28 -21.20 -0.61
C LEU A 133 3.20 -21.11 -1.68
N GLU A 134 2.62 -22.24 -2.05
CA GLU A 134 1.47 -22.26 -2.95
C GLU A 134 0.29 -21.54 -2.29
N SER A 135 0.01 -21.83 -1.02
CA SER A 135 -1.09 -21.25 -0.26
C SER A 135 -0.78 -21.08 1.24
N LEU A 136 -1.66 -20.39 1.96
CA LEU A 136 -1.60 -20.33 3.43
C LEU A 136 -1.81 -21.70 4.09
N LEU A 137 -2.45 -22.67 3.41
CA LEU A 137 -2.68 -24.01 3.96
C LEU A 137 -1.39 -24.82 4.07
N ASP A 138 -0.36 -24.43 3.32
CA ASP A 138 0.96 -25.09 3.34
C ASP A 138 1.85 -24.58 4.48
N MET A 139 1.38 -23.63 5.28
CA MET A 139 2.06 -23.20 6.50
C MET A 139 1.90 -24.25 7.59
N VAL A 140 3.00 -24.93 7.91
CA VAL A 140 3.08 -25.82 9.09
C VAL A 140 3.64 -25.00 10.26
N LEU A 141 2.85 -24.90 11.33
CA LEU A 141 3.24 -24.27 12.60
C LEU A 141 4.03 -25.25 13.47
#